data_AF-A0A1G1FSW2-F1
#
_entry.id   AF-A0A1G1FSW2-F1
#
_cell.length_a   1.000
_cell.length_b   1.000
_cell.length_c   1.000
_cell.angle_alpha   90.00
_cell.angle_beta   90.00
_cell.angle_gamma   90.00
#
_symmetry.space_group_name_H-M   'P 1'
#
loop_
_entity.id
_entity.type
_entity.pdbx_description
1 polymer ?
#
loop_
_entity_poly.entity_id
_entity_poly.type
_entity_poly.pdbx_seq_one_letter_code
_entity_poly.pdbx_strand_id
1 'polypeptide(L)'
;MNTNYHLKAILAIVLSGAVSLFTGCAKMKGETGVERATKTTTSMETVTSDTKVASLQIDATKATLDDLLKTGQSPNAQPEDVKKSHERFSENVAKMEDIGNKLNKDIDKMHAQGNEYFEGWAKEGGTYTSPEMQKLSEQRRTRLDSSFREMQAAAAGVRPNLNAYLADIKQIQTYLSNDLTAKGISAIVPIAKAAEQDGAKLKKSFIPVQNAIMQARAEMTPGSGAAAGGVQGTEQQQPGQKK
;
A
#
# COMPACT_ATOMS: atom_id res chain seq x y z
N MET A 1 47.78 -48.11 -67.34
CA MET A 1 48.17 -46.92 -66.53
C MET A 1 47.45 -47.04 -65.21
N ASN A 2 48.15 -47.62 -64.21
CA ASN A 2 48.63 -46.92 -63.02
C ASN A 2 47.49 -46.43 -62.11
N THR A 3 47.15 -47.22 -61.08
CA THR A 3 47.54 -47.05 -59.66
C THR A 3 46.74 -45.95 -58.96
N ASN A 4 46.20 -46.04 -57.75
CA ASN A 4 46.08 -47.05 -56.70
C ASN A 4 45.46 -46.28 -55.49
N TYR A 5 45.03 -47.02 -54.46
CA TYR A 5 44.94 -46.62 -53.03
C TYR A 5 43.71 -45.80 -52.59
N HIS A 6 43.11 -45.97 -51.41
CA HIS A 6 43.07 -47.01 -50.37
C HIS A 6 41.90 -46.59 -49.44
N LEU A 7 40.97 -47.49 -49.11
CA LEU A 7 40.86 -48.13 -47.79
C LEU A 7 40.59 -47.19 -46.60
N LYS A 8 39.33 -47.10 -46.14
CA LYS A 8 38.86 -47.10 -44.72
C LYS A 8 37.39 -47.55 -44.74
N ALA A 9 37.02 -48.81 -44.51
CA ALA A 9 37.03 -49.57 -43.26
C ALA A 9 36.26 -48.89 -42.10
N ILE A 10 35.06 -49.43 -41.86
CA ILE A 10 34.51 -49.84 -40.54
C ILE A 10 34.09 -48.71 -39.58
N LEU A 11 32.79 -48.63 -39.24
CA LEU A 11 32.23 -49.21 -38.01
C LEU A 11 30.79 -48.68 -37.78
N ALA A 12 29.82 -49.58 -37.78
CA ALA A 12 28.49 -49.33 -37.23
C ALA A 12 28.53 -49.51 -35.71
N ILE A 13 28.18 -48.48 -34.92
CA ILE A 13 27.89 -48.61 -33.48
C ILE A 13 26.68 -47.74 -33.08
N VAL A 14 25.58 -48.44 -32.82
CA VAL A 14 24.72 -48.44 -31.61
C VAL A 14 23.94 -47.18 -31.16
N LEU A 15 22.63 -47.42 -31.00
CA LEU A 15 21.62 -46.81 -30.12
C LEU A 15 22.16 -46.02 -28.90
N SER A 16 21.61 -44.82 -28.69
CA SER A 16 20.93 -44.38 -27.45
C SER A 16 20.66 -42.87 -27.51
N GLY A 17 19.56 -42.46 -28.13
CA GLY A 17 19.04 -41.09 -28.01
C GLY A 17 18.25 -40.96 -26.71
N ALA A 18 18.92 -40.65 -25.62
CA ALA A 18 18.26 -40.29 -24.37
C ALA A 18 17.45 -39.01 -24.57
N VAL A 19 16.15 -39.12 -24.36
CA VAL A 19 15.20 -38.02 -24.28
C VAL A 19 15.55 -37.17 -23.06
N SER A 20 16.27 -36.07 -23.29
CA SER A 20 16.42 -35.00 -22.28
C SER A 20 15.22 -34.06 -22.36
N LEU A 21 14.07 -34.53 -21.88
CA LEU A 21 12.96 -33.66 -21.49
C LEU A 21 13.22 -33.16 -20.05
N PHE A 22 12.82 -31.91 -19.80
CA PHE A 22 12.77 -31.22 -18.50
C PHE A 22 14.02 -30.48 -18.00
N THR A 23 14.55 -29.55 -18.80
CA THR A 23 15.10 -28.28 -18.26
C THR A 23 14.11 -27.15 -18.49
N GLY A 24 12.90 -27.34 -17.98
CA GLY A 24 11.76 -26.43 -18.14
C GLY A 24 11.21 -25.86 -16.83
N CYS A 25 11.97 -25.81 -15.72
CA CYS A 25 11.51 -25.16 -14.48
C CYS A 25 11.95 -23.70 -14.33
N ALA A 26 12.46 -23.06 -15.39
CA ALA A 26 13.02 -21.70 -15.29
C ALA A 26 12.33 -20.62 -16.13
N LYS A 27 11.35 -20.96 -17.00
CA LYS A 27 10.74 -19.96 -17.90
C LYS A 27 9.22 -20.14 -18.08
N MET A 28 8.50 -20.10 -16.97
CA MET A 28 7.19 -19.44 -16.81
C MET A 28 7.07 -19.13 -15.31
N LYS A 29 7.90 -18.22 -14.79
CA LYS A 29 7.81 -17.82 -13.38
C LYS A 29 6.58 -16.95 -13.21
N GLY A 30 5.42 -17.59 -13.04
CA GLY A 30 4.27 -16.93 -12.43
C GLY A 30 4.64 -16.50 -11.01
N GLU A 31 4.13 -15.35 -10.59
CA GLU A 31 4.33 -14.84 -9.24
C GLU A 31 3.78 -15.83 -8.21
N THR A 32 4.56 -16.12 -7.17
CA THR A 32 4.16 -17.03 -6.09
C THR A 32 3.19 -16.36 -5.10
N GLY A 33 2.43 -17.15 -4.33
CA GLY A 33 1.59 -16.62 -3.26
C GLY A 33 2.35 -15.79 -2.21
N VAL A 34 3.61 -16.13 -1.92
CA VAL A 34 4.47 -15.38 -0.99
C VAL A 34 4.89 -14.03 -1.57
N GLU A 35 5.20 -13.98 -2.86
CA GLU A 35 5.52 -12.72 -3.55
C GLU A 35 4.31 -11.79 -3.57
N ARG A 36 3.10 -12.31 -3.89
CA ARG A 36 1.86 -11.52 -3.84
C ARG A 36 1.55 -11.01 -2.42
N ALA A 37 1.76 -11.83 -1.39
CA ALA A 37 1.61 -11.42 0.01
C ALA A 37 2.57 -10.28 0.38
N THR A 38 3.82 -10.37 -0.09
CA THR A 38 4.85 -9.34 0.14
C THR A 38 4.46 -8.03 -0.51
N LYS A 39 4.09 -8.04 -1.81
CA LYS A 39 3.64 -6.83 -2.52
C LYS A 39 2.47 -6.15 -1.81
N THR A 40 1.51 -6.94 -1.36
CA THR A 40 0.32 -6.44 -0.68
C THR A 40 0.66 -5.83 0.68
N THR A 41 1.54 -6.47 1.45
CA THR A 41 2.03 -5.91 2.73
C THR A 41 2.80 -4.61 2.51
N THR A 42 3.61 -4.53 1.45
CA THR A 42 4.36 -3.31 1.11
C THR A 42 3.44 -2.14 0.70
N SER A 43 2.35 -2.38 -0.04
CA SER A 43 1.40 -1.29 -0.33
C SER A 43 0.63 -0.82 0.89
N MET A 44 0.25 -1.73 1.79
CA MET A 44 -0.31 -1.37 3.09
C MET A 44 0.64 -0.48 3.92
N GLU A 45 1.93 -0.81 3.96
CA GLU A 45 2.95 0.02 4.62
C GLU A 45 3.07 1.40 3.95
N THR A 46 3.02 1.43 2.63
CA THR A 46 3.06 2.67 1.85
C THR A 46 1.88 3.59 2.20
N VAL A 47 0.65 3.06 2.21
CA VAL A 47 -0.55 3.84 2.61
C VAL A 47 -0.46 4.32 4.06
N THR A 48 0.06 3.48 4.97
CA THR A 48 0.28 3.89 6.37
C THR A 48 1.29 5.04 6.47
N SER A 49 2.36 5.00 5.68
CA SER A 49 3.34 6.07 5.62
C SER A 49 2.73 7.35 5.03
N ASP A 50 2.02 7.23 3.91
CA ASP A 50 1.42 8.36 3.22
C ASP A 50 0.36 9.07 4.06
N THR A 51 -0.46 8.34 4.83
CA THR A 51 -1.43 8.97 5.75
C THR A 51 -0.73 9.79 6.86
N LYS A 52 0.46 9.35 7.32
CA LYS A 52 1.27 10.14 8.27
C LYS A 52 1.83 11.39 7.61
N VAL A 53 2.38 11.27 6.40
CA VAL A 53 2.88 12.41 5.62
C VAL A 53 1.76 13.41 5.34
N ALA A 54 0.59 12.94 4.92
CA ALA A 54 -0.59 13.78 4.71
C ALA A 54 -1.03 14.49 6.00
N SER A 55 -1.04 13.79 7.14
CA SER A 55 -1.35 14.42 8.43
C SER A 55 -0.40 15.57 8.77
N LEU A 56 0.90 15.39 8.54
CA LEU A 56 1.91 16.44 8.78
C LEU A 56 1.75 17.61 7.81
N GLN A 57 1.45 17.33 6.55
CA GLN A 57 1.22 18.38 5.56
C GLN A 57 -0.06 19.18 5.85
N ILE A 58 -1.13 18.55 6.35
CA ILE A 58 -2.33 19.26 6.82
C ILE A 58 -1.96 20.27 7.91
N ASP A 59 -1.13 19.89 8.87
CA ASP A 59 -0.68 20.79 9.94
C ASP A 59 0.19 21.93 9.39
N ALA A 60 1.08 21.65 8.42
CA ALA A 60 1.90 22.67 7.78
C ALA A 60 1.06 23.68 6.94
N THR A 61 0.07 23.18 6.19
CA THR A 61 -0.85 24.03 5.43
C THR A 61 -1.70 24.89 6.37
N LYS A 62 -2.20 24.32 7.48
CA LYS A 62 -2.89 25.11 8.51
C LYS A 62 -1.99 26.19 9.10
N ALA A 63 -0.76 25.85 9.47
CA ALA A 63 0.16 26.81 10.08
C ALA A 63 0.49 27.99 9.15
N THR A 64 0.66 27.73 7.85
CA THR A 64 0.89 28.80 6.87
C THR A 64 -0.34 29.63 6.57
N LEU A 65 -1.55 29.04 6.64
CA LEU A 65 -2.80 29.80 6.59
C LEU A 65 -2.94 30.71 7.82
N ASP A 66 -2.72 30.19 9.04
CA ASP A 66 -2.75 30.99 10.28
C ASP A 66 -1.78 32.17 10.24
N ASP A 67 -0.55 31.91 9.77
CA ASP A 67 0.50 32.92 9.62
C ASP A 67 0.08 34.02 8.64
N LEU A 68 -0.54 33.64 7.51
CA LEU A 68 -1.08 34.60 6.54
C LEU A 68 -2.20 35.45 7.14
N LEU A 69 -3.16 34.83 7.85
CA LEU A 69 -4.26 35.55 8.51
C LEU A 69 -3.71 36.57 9.51
N LYS A 70 -2.80 36.13 10.39
CA LYS A 70 -2.16 36.97 11.39
C LYS A 70 -1.37 38.12 10.77
N THR A 71 -0.58 37.83 9.74
CA THR A 71 0.25 38.83 9.05
C THR A 71 -0.62 39.85 8.34
N GLY A 72 -1.65 39.41 7.61
CA GLY A 72 -2.56 40.28 6.86
C GLY A 72 -3.48 41.15 7.71
N GLN A 73 -3.73 40.77 8.96
CA GLN A 73 -4.55 41.52 9.91
C GLN A 73 -3.74 42.42 10.84
N SER A 74 -2.40 42.37 10.76
CA SER A 74 -1.54 43.22 11.58
C SER A 74 -1.72 44.70 11.21
N PRO A 75 -1.85 45.61 12.19
CA PRO A 75 -1.97 47.05 11.92
C PRO A 75 -0.71 47.63 11.26
N ASN A 76 0.42 46.94 11.37
CA ASN A 76 1.71 47.33 10.78
C ASN A 76 2.12 46.41 9.62
N ALA A 77 1.18 45.63 9.07
CA ALA A 77 1.44 44.69 7.98
C ALA A 77 2.11 45.40 6.80
N GLN A 78 3.32 44.97 6.44
CA GLN A 78 3.96 45.42 5.21
C GLN A 78 3.41 44.61 4.04
N PRO A 79 3.05 45.23 2.89
CA PRO A 79 2.52 44.51 1.74
C PRO A 79 3.39 43.33 1.29
N GLU A 80 4.70 43.48 1.38
CA GLU A 80 5.68 42.44 1.04
C GLU A 80 5.62 41.22 1.99
N ASP A 81 5.38 41.44 3.29
CA ASP A 81 5.28 40.35 4.27
C ASP A 81 3.99 39.55 4.06
N VAL A 82 2.88 40.23 3.75
CA VAL A 82 1.61 39.59 3.43
C VAL A 82 1.75 38.75 2.15
N LYS A 83 2.40 39.30 1.11
CA LYS A 83 2.70 38.59 -0.13
C LYS A 83 3.51 37.32 0.09
N LYS A 84 4.62 37.40 0.83
CA LYS A 84 5.46 36.24 1.17
C LYS A 84 4.69 35.18 1.96
N SER A 85 3.79 35.60 2.86
CA SER A 85 2.96 34.68 3.64
C SER A 85 1.94 33.96 2.76
N HIS A 86 1.37 34.65 1.77
CA HIS A 86 0.49 34.05 0.78
C HIS A 86 1.22 33.07 -0.15
N GLU A 87 2.45 33.39 -0.55
CA GLU A 87 3.30 32.47 -1.34
C GLU A 87 3.58 31.18 -0.55
N ARG A 88 3.97 31.29 0.73
CA ARG A 88 4.18 30.11 1.59
C ARG A 88 2.91 29.26 1.75
N PHE A 89 1.76 29.89 1.93
CA PHE A 89 0.48 29.18 1.97
C PHE A 89 0.20 28.47 0.63
N SER A 90 0.36 29.17 -0.48
CA SER A 90 0.16 28.62 -1.83
C SER A 90 1.06 27.41 -2.14
N GLU A 91 2.33 27.47 -1.74
CA GLU A 91 3.25 26.33 -1.86
C GLU A 91 2.78 25.12 -1.05
N ASN A 92 2.24 25.34 0.15
CA ASN A 92 1.71 24.27 0.99
C ASN A 92 0.39 23.70 0.44
N VAL A 93 -0.43 24.51 -0.24
CA VAL A 93 -1.60 24.02 -0.98
C VAL A 93 -1.16 23.09 -2.12
N ALA A 94 -0.16 23.49 -2.91
CA ALA A 94 0.38 22.66 -4.00
C ALA A 94 0.97 21.33 -3.48
N LYS A 95 1.78 21.39 -2.42
CA LYS A 95 2.33 20.17 -1.77
C LYS A 95 1.23 19.25 -1.25
N MET A 96 0.17 19.81 -0.65
CA MET A 96 -0.96 19.02 -0.16
C MET A 96 -1.72 18.35 -1.30
N GLU A 97 -1.87 19.01 -2.45
CA GLU A 97 -2.45 18.42 -3.65
C GLU A 97 -1.61 17.24 -4.16
N ASP A 98 -0.28 17.39 -4.27
CA ASP A 98 0.61 16.31 -4.70
C ASP A 98 0.54 15.11 -3.77
N ILE A 99 0.57 15.35 -2.46
CA ILE A 99 0.43 14.31 -1.43
C ILE A 99 -0.95 13.65 -1.51
N GLY A 100 -2.03 14.41 -1.70
CA GLY A 100 -3.38 13.88 -1.85
C GLY A 100 -3.52 12.98 -3.09
N ASN A 101 -2.95 13.41 -4.22
CA ASN A 101 -2.93 12.64 -5.46
C ASN A 101 -2.13 11.34 -5.30
N LYS A 102 -0.98 11.40 -4.63
CA LYS A 102 -0.16 10.22 -4.33
C LYS A 102 -0.91 9.24 -3.41
N LEU A 103 -1.49 9.73 -2.31
CA LEU A 103 -2.25 8.92 -1.37
C LEU A 103 -3.41 8.19 -2.05
N ASN A 104 -4.17 8.89 -2.91
CA ASN A 104 -5.25 8.26 -3.68
C ASN A 104 -4.74 7.12 -4.58
N LYS A 105 -3.63 7.33 -5.29
CA LYS A 105 -3.02 6.29 -6.14
C LYS A 105 -2.55 5.09 -5.32
N ASP A 106 -1.94 5.33 -4.16
CA ASP A 106 -1.43 4.26 -3.31
C ASP A 106 -2.55 3.48 -2.61
N ILE A 107 -3.68 4.11 -2.27
CA ILE A 107 -4.91 3.42 -1.86
C ILE A 107 -5.44 2.53 -2.99
N ASP A 108 -5.56 3.05 -4.21
CA ASP A 108 -6.04 2.28 -5.36
C ASP A 108 -5.12 1.08 -5.65
N LYS A 109 -3.80 1.27 -5.55
CA LYS A 109 -2.79 0.21 -5.69
C LYS A 109 -2.91 -0.84 -4.59
N MET A 110 -3.08 -0.43 -3.33
CA MET A 110 -3.28 -1.34 -2.21
C MET A 110 -4.52 -2.22 -2.42
N HIS A 111 -5.61 -1.64 -2.92
CA HIS A 111 -6.83 -2.39 -3.26
C HIS A 111 -6.58 -3.40 -4.39
N ALA A 112 -5.92 -2.98 -5.48
CA ALA A 112 -5.63 -3.84 -6.61
C ALA A 112 -4.74 -5.04 -6.22
N GLN A 113 -3.68 -4.79 -5.43
CA GLN A 113 -2.77 -5.85 -4.98
C GLN A 113 -3.45 -6.81 -3.99
N GLY A 114 -4.34 -6.30 -3.13
CA GLY A 114 -5.18 -7.16 -2.29
C GLY A 114 -6.05 -8.12 -3.10
N ASN A 115 -6.73 -7.62 -4.14
CA ASN A 115 -7.54 -8.44 -5.03
C ASN A 115 -6.68 -9.51 -5.75
N GLU A 116 -5.55 -9.09 -6.33
CA GLU A 116 -4.61 -9.99 -7.00
C GLU A 116 -4.12 -11.11 -6.07
N TYR A 117 -3.85 -10.76 -4.80
CA TYR A 117 -3.44 -11.74 -3.79
C TYR A 117 -4.51 -12.81 -3.56
N PHE A 118 -5.78 -12.43 -3.35
CA PHE A 118 -6.86 -13.39 -3.10
C PHE A 118 -7.27 -14.18 -4.33
N GLU A 119 -7.26 -13.59 -5.53
CA GLU A 119 -7.50 -14.30 -6.78
C GLU A 119 -6.44 -15.38 -7.02
N GLY A 120 -5.17 -15.02 -6.81
CA GLY A 120 -4.07 -15.97 -6.90
C GLY A 120 -4.16 -17.08 -5.84
N TRP A 121 -4.51 -16.74 -4.59
CA TRP A 121 -4.75 -17.74 -3.55
C TRP A 121 -5.89 -18.68 -3.94
N ALA A 122 -7.04 -18.17 -4.40
CA ALA A 122 -8.16 -19.03 -4.82
C ALA A 122 -7.77 -20.01 -5.92
N LYS A 123 -6.99 -19.55 -6.92
CA LYS A 123 -6.48 -20.39 -8.01
C LYS A 123 -5.54 -21.49 -7.51
N GLU A 124 -4.61 -21.15 -6.62
CA GLU A 124 -3.67 -22.12 -6.03
C GLU A 124 -4.39 -23.09 -5.08
N GLY A 125 -5.38 -22.60 -4.33
CA GLY A 125 -6.19 -23.38 -3.40
C GLY A 125 -6.97 -24.52 -4.08
N GLY A 126 -7.42 -24.30 -5.32
CA GLY A 126 -8.08 -25.32 -6.13
C GLY A 126 -7.16 -26.46 -6.59
N THR A 127 -5.83 -26.32 -6.41
CA THR A 127 -4.86 -27.34 -6.80
C THR A 127 -4.53 -28.34 -5.69
N TYR A 128 -4.95 -28.08 -4.46
CA TYR A 128 -4.75 -29.02 -3.35
C TYR A 128 -5.57 -30.29 -3.58
N THR A 129 -4.94 -31.45 -3.45
CA THR A 129 -5.62 -32.77 -3.58
C THR A 129 -6.19 -33.28 -2.27
N SER A 130 -5.67 -32.82 -1.13
CA SER A 130 -6.17 -33.18 0.21
C SER A 130 -7.39 -32.31 0.57
N PRO A 131 -8.56 -32.92 0.89
CA PRO A 131 -9.74 -32.17 1.35
C PRO A 131 -9.49 -31.35 2.62
N GLU A 132 -8.63 -31.85 3.51
CA GLU A 132 -8.24 -31.14 4.74
C GLU A 132 -7.45 -29.87 4.41
N MET A 133 -6.49 -29.96 3.49
CA MET A 133 -5.69 -28.81 3.05
C MET A 133 -6.55 -27.77 2.32
N GLN A 134 -7.48 -28.21 1.48
CA GLN A 134 -8.46 -27.31 0.84
C GLN A 134 -9.27 -26.54 1.89
N LYS A 135 -9.83 -27.25 2.88
CA LYS A 135 -10.62 -26.64 3.96
C LYS A 135 -9.79 -25.66 4.79
N LEU A 136 -8.56 -26.03 5.18
CA LEU A 136 -7.68 -25.17 5.96
C LEU A 136 -7.31 -23.89 5.20
N SER A 137 -6.94 -24.03 3.92
CA SER A 137 -6.63 -22.91 3.03
C SER A 137 -7.82 -21.96 2.90
N GLU A 138 -9.01 -22.49 2.65
CA GLU A 138 -10.22 -21.67 2.46
C GLU A 138 -10.63 -20.94 3.74
N GLN A 139 -10.51 -21.59 4.90
CA GLN A 139 -10.73 -20.95 6.20
C GLN A 139 -9.74 -19.82 6.46
N ARG A 140 -8.46 -19.96 6.07
CA ARG A 140 -7.48 -18.88 6.23
C ARG A 140 -7.74 -17.75 5.26
N ARG A 141 -8.01 -18.07 3.99
CA ARG A 141 -8.33 -17.10 2.92
C ARG A 141 -9.54 -16.24 3.31
N THR A 142 -10.62 -16.87 3.77
CA THR A 142 -11.85 -16.16 4.18
C THR A 142 -11.63 -15.23 5.37
N ARG A 143 -10.88 -15.68 6.39
CA ARG A 143 -10.56 -14.82 7.55
C ARG A 143 -9.78 -13.57 7.12
N LEU A 144 -8.79 -13.76 6.25
CA LEU A 144 -7.98 -12.64 5.78
C LEU A 144 -8.76 -11.72 4.82
N ASP A 145 -9.62 -12.27 3.96
CA ASP A 145 -10.53 -11.48 3.09
C ASP A 145 -11.41 -10.53 3.92
N SER A 146 -11.91 -11.00 5.08
CA SER A 146 -12.65 -10.15 6.02
C SER A 146 -11.84 -8.94 6.48
N SER A 147 -10.60 -9.14 6.92
CA SER A 147 -9.72 -8.04 7.35
C SER A 147 -9.43 -7.05 6.21
N PHE A 148 -9.30 -7.54 4.97
CA PHE A 148 -9.12 -6.66 3.80
C PHE A 148 -10.38 -5.85 3.46
N ARG A 149 -11.57 -6.43 3.58
CA ARG A 149 -12.82 -5.71 3.37
C ARG A 149 -13.01 -4.60 4.40
N GLU A 150 -12.66 -4.86 5.66
CA GLU A 150 -12.65 -3.85 6.71
C GLU A 150 -11.68 -2.70 6.39
N MET A 151 -10.48 -3.02 5.88
CA MET A 151 -9.52 -2.03 5.42
C MET A 151 -10.07 -1.19 4.25
N GLN A 152 -10.69 -1.80 3.25
CA GLN A 152 -11.33 -1.09 2.12
C GLN A 152 -12.46 -0.17 2.60
N ALA A 153 -13.30 -0.66 3.52
CA ALA A 153 -14.38 0.13 4.11
C ALA A 153 -13.84 1.32 4.92
N ALA A 154 -12.76 1.13 5.68
CA ALA A 154 -12.10 2.21 6.40
C ALA A 154 -11.53 3.27 5.45
N ALA A 155 -10.97 2.86 4.31
CA ALA A 155 -10.40 3.77 3.31
C ALA A 155 -11.46 4.59 2.55
N ALA A 156 -12.72 4.13 2.50
CA ALA A 156 -13.80 4.82 1.78
C ALA A 156 -14.05 6.25 2.29
N GLY A 157 -13.78 6.53 3.56
CA GLY A 157 -13.92 7.86 4.16
C GLY A 157 -12.78 8.83 3.84
N VAL A 158 -11.64 8.36 3.34
CA VAL A 158 -10.46 9.22 3.10
C VAL A 158 -10.67 10.13 1.89
N ARG A 159 -11.05 9.56 0.75
CA ARG A 159 -11.17 10.30 -0.51
C ARG A 159 -12.18 11.47 -0.45
N PRO A 160 -13.42 11.32 0.08
CA PRO A 160 -14.33 12.45 0.17
C PRO A 160 -13.82 13.56 1.11
N ASN A 161 -13.24 13.21 2.26
CA ASN A 161 -12.67 14.20 3.19
C ASN A 161 -11.45 14.92 2.57
N LEU A 162 -10.61 14.19 1.83
CA LEU A 162 -9.47 14.76 1.13
C LEU A 162 -9.92 15.76 0.06
N ASN A 163 -10.93 15.40 -0.73
CA ASN A 163 -11.47 16.26 -1.77
C ASN A 163 -12.09 17.54 -1.18
N ALA A 164 -12.86 17.42 -0.08
CA ALA A 164 -13.43 18.57 0.61
C ALA A 164 -12.35 19.54 1.10
N TYR A 165 -11.35 19.01 1.83
CA TYR A 165 -10.24 19.82 2.33
C TYR A 165 -9.44 20.50 1.20
N LEU A 166 -9.10 19.77 0.14
CA LEU A 166 -8.38 20.32 -1.02
C LEU A 166 -9.20 21.40 -1.74
N ALA A 167 -10.52 21.22 -1.86
CA ALA A 167 -11.40 22.21 -2.48
C ALA A 167 -11.42 23.51 -1.68
N ASP A 168 -11.50 23.44 -0.35
CA ASP A 168 -11.52 24.62 0.51
C ASP A 168 -10.22 25.41 0.46
N ILE A 169 -9.07 24.75 0.65
CA ILE A 169 -7.77 25.45 0.66
C ILE A 169 -7.42 26.06 -0.71
N LYS A 170 -7.86 25.43 -1.81
CA LYS A 170 -7.70 25.96 -3.17
C LYS A 170 -8.60 27.16 -3.44
N GLN A 171 -9.83 27.15 -2.92
CA GLN A 171 -10.72 28.31 -3.03
C GLN A 171 -10.17 29.50 -2.25
N ILE A 172 -9.64 29.29 -1.04
CA ILE A 172 -8.96 30.33 -0.26
C ILE A 172 -7.77 30.89 -1.05
N GLN A 173 -6.90 30.03 -1.58
CA GLN A 173 -5.77 30.43 -2.41
C GLN A 173 -6.20 31.28 -3.61
N THR A 174 -7.23 30.82 -4.34
CA THR A 174 -7.73 31.49 -5.53
C THR A 174 -8.30 32.87 -5.19
N TYR A 175 -9.08 32.96 -4.11
CA TYR A 175 -9.64 34.24 -3.64
C TYR A 175 -8.53 35.23 -3.27
N LEU A 176 -7.56 34.80 -2.45
CA LEU A 176 -6.48 35.65 -1.96
C LEU A 176 -5.45 36.03 -3.03
N SER A 177 -5.38 35.26 -4.13
CA SER A 177 -4.63 35.66 -5.32
C SER A 177 -5.25 36.88 -6.02
N ASN A 178 -6.53 37.17 -5.79
CA ASN A 178 -7.22 38.33 -6.37
C ASN A 178 -7.33 39.50 -5.37
N ASP A 179 -7.53 39.23 -4.08
CA ASP A 179 -7.66 40.26 -3.04
C ASP A 179 -6.84 39.90 -1.79
N LEU A 180 -5.58 40.34 -1.79
CA LEU A 180 -4.67 40.19 -0.66
C LEU A 180 -4.70 41.40 0.29
N THR A 181 -5.71 42.25 0.19
CA THR A 181 -5.88 43.37 1.14
C THR A 181 -6.28 42.87 2.52
N ALA A 182 -6.11 43.71 3.55
CA ALA A 182 -6.59 43.39 4.90
C ALA A 182 -8.09 43.04 4.94
N LYS A 183 -8.89 43.69 4.07
CA LYS A 183 -10.33 43.40 3.94
C LYS A 183 -10.58 42.03 3.30
N GLY A 184 -9.85 41.71 2.23
CA GLY A 184 -9.91 40.40 1.58
C GLY A 184 -9.54 39.26 2.54
N ILE A 185 -8.43 39.42 3.27
CA ILE A 185 -7.97 38.45 4.27
C ILE A 185 -8.98 38.30 5.41
N SER A 186 -9.57 39.41 5.88
CA SER A 186 -10.61 39.35 6.93
C SER A 186 -11.89 38.66 6.46
N ALA A 187 -12.26 38.80 5.19
CA ALA A 187 -13.46 38.19 4.62
C ALA A 187 -13.40 36.66 4.58
N ILE A 188 -12.21 36.07 4.44
CA ILE A 188 -12.05 34.61 4.33
C ILE A 188 -11.89 33.90 5.68
N VAL A 189 -11.83 34.61 6.81
CA VAL A 189 -11.65 34.00 8.14
C VAL A 189 -12.68 32.89 8.45
N PRO A 190 -13.99 33.05 8.17
CA PRO A 190 -14.95 31.96 8.39
C PRO A 190 -14.67 30.73 7.52
N ILE A 191 -14.21 30.95 6.28
CA ILE A 191 -13.89 29.90 5.32
C ILE A 191 -12.61 29.17 5.74
N ALA A 192 -11.59 29.91 6.18
CA ALA A 192 -10.36 29.34 6.73
C ALA A 192 -10.65 28.43 7.93
N LYS A 193 -11.54 28.85 8.83
CA LYS A 193 -11.98 28.02 9.96
C LYS A 193 -12.70 26.74 9.53
N ALA A 194 -13.50 26.79 8.46
CA ALA A 194 -14.14 25.61 7.90
C ALA A 194 -13.09 24.65 7.29
N ALA A 195 -12.14 25.18 6.52
CA ALA A 195 -11.04 24.40 5.94
C ALA A 195 -10.21 23.68 7.02
N GLU A 196 -9.95 24.31 8.16
CA GLU A 196 -9.29 23.67 9.31
C GLU A 196 -10.10 22.51 9.89
N GLN A 197 -11.42 22.65 9.99
CA GLN A 197 -12.30 21.59 10.46
C GLN A 197 -12.27 20.40 9.51
N ASP A 198 -12.26 20.65 8.20
CA ASP A 198 -12.19 19.62 7.18
C ASP A 198 -10.81 18.93 7.15
N GLY A 199 -9.72 19.68 7.34
CA GLY A 199 -8.40 19.11 7.59
C GLY A 199 -8.36 18.22 8.82
N ALA A 200 -9.02 18.61 9.92
CA ALA A 200 -9.13 17.80 11.12
C ALA A 200 -9.99 16.54 10.92
N LYS A 201 -11.09 16.61 10.15
CA LYS A 201 -11.90 15.45 9.77
C LYS A 201 -11.10 14.47 8.91
N LEU A 202 -10.35 14.99 7.94
CA LEU A 202 -9.44 14.20 7.11
C LEU A 202 -8.41 13.47 7.96
N LYS A 203 -7.72 14.15 8.88
CA LYS A 203 -6.77 13.51 9.82
C LYS A 203 -7.44 12.40 10.64
N LYS A 204 -8.64 12.64 11.16
CA LYS A 204 -9.40 11.61 11.90
C LYS A 204 -9.74 10.40 11.03
N SER A 205 -10.02 10.58 9.74
CA SER A 205 -10.32 9.49 8.82
C SER A 205 -9.12 8.57 8.55
N PHE A 206 -7.88 9.00 8.81
CA PHE A 206 -6.69 8.16 8.67
C PHE A 206 -6.57 7.09 9.77
N ILE A 207 -7.10 7.35 10.96
CA ILE A 207 -7.00 6.45 12.12
C ILE A 207 -7.61 5.06 11.84
N PRO A 208 -8.88 4.94 11.37
CA PRO A 208 -9.45 3.63 11.08
C PRO A 208 -8.70 2.89 9.98
N VAL A 209 -8.16 3.60 8.97
CA VAL A 209 -7.34 3.01 7.91
C VAL A 209 -6.06 2.39 8.47
N GLN A 210 -5.34 3.14 9.30
CA GLN A 210 -4.10 2.67 9.93
C GLN A 210 -4.34 1.46 10.83
N ASN A 211 -5.44 1.47 11.59
CA ASN A 211 -5.81 0.34 12.46
C ASN A 211 -6.17 -0.91 11.64
N ALA A 212 -6.98 -0.76 10.59
CA ALA A 212 -7.37 -1.88 9.73
C ALA A 212 -6.17 -2.46 8.97
N ILE A 213 -5.26 -1.61 8.49
CA ILE A 213 -3.99 -2.05 7.88
C ILE A 213 -3.15 -2.83 8.89
N MET A 214 -3.01 -2.33 10.13
CA MET A 214 -2.25 -3.02 11.18
C MET A 214 -2.82 -4.41 11.46
N GLN A 215 -4.15 -4.54 11.55
CA GLN A 215 -4.82 -5.83 11.75
C GLN A 215 -4.61 -6.78 10.56
N ALA A 216 -4.81 -6.30 9.33
CA ALA A 216 -4.59 -7.11 8.13
C ALA A 216 -3.13 -7.60 8.04
N ARG A 217 -2.15 -6.75 8.34
CA ARG A 217 -0.72 -7.13 8.35
C ARG A 217 -0.40 -8.14 9.45
N ALA A 218 -1.01 -8.02 10.62
CA ALA A 218 -0.85 -9.01 11.69
C ALA A 218 -1.34 -10.39 11.22
N GLU A 219 -2.47 -10.46 10.53
CA GLU A 219 -2.99 -11.71 9.93
C GLU A 219 -2.13 -12.23 8.76
N MET A 220 -1.35 -11.38 8.10
CA MET A 220 -0.42 -11.83 7.04
C MET A 220 0.94 -12.30 7.59
N THR A 221 1.25 -12.04 8.86
CA THR A 221 2.53 -12.43 9.46
C THR A 221 2.56 -13.94 9.76
N PRO A 222 3.64 -14.67 9.39
CA PRO A 222 3.78 -16.08 9.74
C PRO A 222 3.65 -16.29 11.25
N GLY A 223 2.72 -17.16 11.67
CA GLY A 223 2.51 -17.52 13.07
C GLY A 223 1.36 -16.81 13.80
N SER A 224 0.62 -15.89 13.16
CA SER A 224 -0.57 -15.26 13.77
C SER A 224 -1.85 -16.10 13.66
N GLY A 225 -1.84 -17.17 12.85
CA GLY A 225 -2.90 -18.17 12.83
C GLY A 225 -2.61 -19.31 13.80
N ALA A 226 -3.45 -19.48 14.82
CA ALA A 226 -3.49 -20.67 15.65
C ALA A 226 -3.47 -21.95 14.76
N ALA A 227 -2.53 -22.85 15.09
CA ALA A 227 -2.34 -24.19 14.54
C ALA A 227 -1.81 -24.31 13.10
N ALA A 228 -0.53 -24.00 12.90
CA ALA A 228 0.31 -24.95 12.17
C ALA A 228 0.55 -26.13 13.12
N GLY A 229 -0.02 -27.29 12.76
CA GLY A 229 -0.06 -28.50 13.58
C GLY A 229 1.27 -28.84 14.20
N GLY A 230 1.27 -28.87 15.54
CA GLY A 230 2.32 -29.55 16.29
C GLY A 230 2.33 -31.02 15.88
N VAL A 231 3.47 -31.47 15.37
CA VAL A 231 3.82 -32.89 15.45
C VAL A 231 4.22 -33.11 16.91
N GLN A 232 3.23 -33.45 17.74
CA GLN A 232 3.47 -34.18 18.98
C GLN A 232 3.95 -35.58 18.56
N GLY A 233 5.27 -35.77 18.52
CA GLY A 233 5.86 -37.10 18.57
C GLY A 233 5.71 -37.64 19.99
N THR A 234 4.60 -38.31 20.28
CA THR A 234 4.50 -39.21 21.42
C THR A 234 5.26 -40.49 21.07
N GLU A 235 6.47 -40.66 21.59
CA GLU A 235 7.06 -41.99 21.74
C GLU A 235 7.27 -42.25 23.24
N GLN A 236 6.26 -42.90 23.83
CA GLN A 236 6.44 -43.66 25.06
C GLN A 236 6.97 -45.04 24.66
N GLN A 237 8.20 -45.39 25.07
CA GLN A 237 8.48 -46.74 25.52
C GLN A 237 9.59 -46.83 26.59
N GLN A 238 9.10 -46.87 27.83
CA GLN A 238 9.50 -47.66 29.01
C GLN A 238 10.89 -47.56 29.69
N PRO A 239 10.93 -47.80 31.03
CA PRO A 239 12.06 -47.54 31.92
C PRO A 239 12.94 -48.77 32.14
N GLY A 240 14.24 -48.53 32.39
CA GLY A 240 15.20 -49.57 32.74
C GLY A 240 16.28 -49.05 33.70
N GLN A 241 15.96 -49.10 34.99
CA GLN A 241 16.82 -49.29 36.18
C GLN A 241 18.16 -48.55 36.32
N LYS A 242 18.22 -47.76 37.39
CA LYS A 242 19.42 -47.34 38.12
C LYS A 242 20.14 -48.56 38.72
N LYS A 243 21.46 -48.45 38.86
CA LYS A 243 22.24 -49.11 39.91
C LYS A 243 21.91 -48.50 41.27
#